data_AF-A0A7V9L7Y5-F1
#
_entry.id   AF-A0A7V9L7Y5-F1
#
_cell.length_a   1.000
_cell.length_b   1.000
_cell.length_c   1.000
_cell.angle_alpha   90.00
_cell.angle_beta   90.00
_cell.angle_gamma   90.00
#
_symmetry.space_group_name_H-M   'P 1'
#
loop_
_entity.id
_entity.type
_entity.pdbx_description
1 polymer ?
#
loop_
_entity_poly.entity_id
_entity_poly.type
_entity_poly.pdbx_seq_one_letter_code
_entity_poly.pdbx_strand_id
1 'polypeptide(L)'
;MTRLGWLLLFSACYRSDTTTTPPRPDPLVQATTCNADDDVARPVLDSHDGRLRMHSTAPLTAVRGRAGGRAWIGPAVPAYVPKRIGTLELMVLDEIAGEGYLALYRDPYDVASCRLGNESNCAYQARYFSGGKVAWSLPLNKLMSRTDHLEIQDIRLSGGVLYFNEACQSYSNEAGGDCSSLVAVDPAAGRVLWRSPVLTSNNRFMVRGCYIVAGYGFTSEPDALHLIDRGTGKIVQRLPVASAPQGYTFADPARLDVTLYSGDVRRYRLDNALA
;
A
#
# COMPACT_ATOMS: atom_id res chain seq x y z
N MET A 1 41.09 5.69 2.67
CA MET A 1 40.10 6.25 3.61
C MET A 1 38.72 5.74 3.22
N THR A 2 38.33 4.61 3.77
CA THR A 2 37.07 3.91 3.47
C THR A 2 36.03 4.34 4.50
N ARG A 3 34.94 4.99 4.07
CA ARG A 3 33.82 5.38 4.94
C ARG A 3 33.04 4.13 5.34
N LEU A 4 33.10 3.75 6.61
CA LEU A 4 32.14 2.82 7.23
C LEU A 4 30.77 3.51 7.26
N GLY A 5 29.85 3.04 6.41
CA GLY A 5 28.44 3.42 6.50
C GLY A 5 27.82 2.78 7.73
N TRP A 6 27.22 3.60 8.59
CA TRP A 6 26.52 3.15 9.79
C TRP A 6 25.24 2.39 9.37
N LEU A 7 25.17 1.09 9.69
CA LEU A 7 23.92 0.34 9.62
C LEU A 7 23.06 0.69 10.84
N LEU A 8 21.82 1.15 10.61
CA LEU A 8 20.81 1.32 11.64
C LEU A 8 20.00 0.02 11.76
N LEU A 9 19.88 -0.51 12.97
CA LEU A 9 19.23 -1.79 13.29
C LEU A 9 17.74 -1.59 13.65
N PHE A 10 16.89 -2.56 13.26
CA PHE A 10 15.53 -2.74 13.74
C PHE A 10 15.48 -3.97 14.68
N SER A 11 14.71 -3.92 15.78
CA SER A 11 14.56 -5.07 16.69
C SER A 11 13.13 -5.17 17.24
N ALA A 12 12.54 -6.36 17.18
CA ALA A 12 11.25 -6.71 17.79
C ALA A 12 11.16 -8.22 18.08
N CYS A 13 10.51 -8.59 19.18
CA CYS A 13 10.49 -9.97 19.71
C CYS A 13 9.31 -10.79 19.15
N TYR A 14 9.49 -12.11 18.96
CA TYR A 14 8.41 -13.05 18.61
C TYR A 14 8.36 -14.25 19.58
N ARG A 15 7.16 -14.81 19.78
CA ARG A 15 6.92 -16.06 20.53
C ARG A 15 6.08 -16.98 19.65
N SER A 16 6.59 -18.17 19.33
CA SER A 16 5.88 -19.20 18.56
C SER A 16 5.17 -20.19 19.47
N ASP A 17 4.05 -20.76 19.03
CA ASP A 17 3.68 -22.13 19.39
C ASP A 17 3.04 -22.90 18.21
N THR A 18 3.66 -24.06 17.97
CA THR A 18 3.31 -25.34 17.32
C THR A 18 2.23 -25.51 16.23
N THR A 19 2.63 -26.38 15.31
CA THR A 19 1.99 -26.97 14.13
C THR A 19 0.76 -27.83 14.40
N THR A 20 -0.31 -27.58 13.64
CA THR A 20 -1.20 -28.56 12.99
C THR A 20 -2.20 -27.78 12.13
N THR A 21 -2.41 -28.15 10.86
CA THR A 21 -3.26 -27.40 9.91
C THR A 21 -4.76 -27.60 10.21
N PRO A 22 -5.50 -26.57 10.66
CA PRO A 22 -6.96 -26.59 10.78
C PRO A 22 -7.60 -25.91 9.55
N PRO A 23 -8.95 -25.86 9.45
CA PRO A 23 -9.64 -25.14 8.38
C PRO A 23 -9.18 -23.67 8.33
N ARG A 24 -9.26 -23.04 7.14
CA ARG A 24 -8.86 -21.65 6.90
C ARG A 24 -9.37 -20.75 8.04
N PRO A 25 -8.48 -20.24 8.92
CA PRO A 25 -8.92 -19.51 10.11
C PRO A 25 -9.62 -18.20 9.72
N ASP A 26 -10.45 -17.72 10.64
CA ASP A 26 -11.04 -16.38 10.58
C ASP A 26 -9.96 -15.33 10.22
N PRO A 27 -10.18 -14.41 9.26
CA PRO A 27 -9.26 -13.32 8.97
C PRO A 27 -8.85 -12.49 10.19
N LEU A 28 -9.66 -12.43 11.26
CA LEU A 28 -9.26 -11.85 12.56
C LEU A 28 -8.13 -12.63 13.23
N VAL A 29 -8.19 -13.96 13.17
CA VAL A 29 -7.16 -14.85 13.69
C VAL A 29 -5.90 -14.74 12.83
N GLN A 30 -6.03 -14.69 11.49
CA GLN A 30 -4.88 -14.47 10.60
C GLN A 30 -4.24 -13.08 10.74
N ALA A 31 -5.03 -12.04 11.03
CA ALA A 31 -4.48 -10.73 11.36
C ALA A 31 -3.73 -10.78 12.70
N THR A 32 -4.24 -11.47 13.72
CA THR A 32 -3.60 -11.52 15.04
C THR A 32 -2.44 -12.52 15.15
N THR A 33 -2.36 -13.53 14.30
CA THR A 33 -1.22 -14.46 14.21
C THR A 33 -0.45 -14.24 12.93
N CYS A 34 0.47 -13.28 12.93
CA CYS A 34 1.41 -13.16 11.82
C CYS A 34 2.34 -14.38 11.82
N ASN A 35 2.49 -15.02 10.65
CA ASN A 35 3.41 -16.14 10.47
C ASN A 35 4.61 -15.66 9.63
N ALA A 36 5.83 -15.83 10.15
CA ALA A 36 7.06 -15.55 9.40
C ALA A 36 7.20 -16.43 8.14
N ASP A 37 6.51 -17.57 8.11
CA ASP A 37 6.47 -18.47 6.95
C ASP A 37 5.63 -17.94 5.77
N ASP A 38 4.85 -16.86 5.97
CA ASP A 38 4.14 -16.17 4.88
C ASP A 38 5.12 -15.68 3.78
N ASP A 39 6.41 -15.54 4.13
CA ASP A 39 7.49 -15.03 3.28
C ASP A 39 8.42 -16.11 2.68
N VAL A 40 8.36 -17.37 3.13
CA VAL A 40 9.44 -18.37 2.87
C VAL A 40 9.38 -18.95 1.45
N ALA A 41 8.23 -18.91 0.78
CA ALA A 41 8.03 -19.53 -0.54
C ALA A 41 7.73 -18.55 -1.67
N ARG A 42 7.73 -17.23 -1.43
CA ARG A 42 7.35 -16.25 -2.46
C ARG A 42 8.61 -15.59 -3.04
N PRO A 43 8.78 -15.55 -4.39
CA PRO A 43 9.78 -14.68 -4.98
C PRO A 43 9.56 -13.24 -4.52
N VAL A 44 10.62 -12.45 -4.52
CA VAL A 44 10.66 -11.04 -4.06
C VAL A 44 9.38 -10.30 -4.50
N LEU A 45 8.51 -9.95 -3.56
CA LEU A 45 7.22 -9.28 -3.79
C LEU A 45 7.35 -7.86 -4.37
N ASP A 46 8.57 -7.38 -4.63
CA ASP A 46 8.83 -6.20 -5.46
C ASP A 46 10.19 -6.35 -6.16
N SER A 47 10.26 -7.15 -7.23
CA SER A 47 11.05 -6.70 -8.38
C SER A 47 10.20 -5.64 -9.07
N HIS A 48 10.70 -4.41 -9.15
CA HIS A 48 10.02 -3.17 -9.60
C HIS A 48 9.14 -3.21 -10.87
N ASP A 49 9.07 -4.33 -11.59
CA ASP A 49 8.46 -4.42 -12.92
C ASP A 49 7.02 -5.00 -12.94
N GLY A 50 6.50 -5.49 -11.81
CA GLY A 50 5.20 -6.20 -11.78
C GLY A 50 3.98 -5.35 -11.43
N ARG A 51 4.15 -4.23 -10.70
CA ARG A 51 3.02 -3.48 -10.14
C ARG A 51 2.60 -2.34 -11.04
N LEU A 52 1.48 -2.57 -11.72
CA LEU A 52 1.06 -1.76 -12.83
C LEU A 52 0.29 -0.54 -12.34
N ARG A 53 0.77 0.66 -12.67
CA ARG A 53 0.09 1.92 -12.33
C ARG A 53 -0.23 2.68 -13.59
N MET A 54 -1.44 3.23 -13.66
CA MET A 54 -1.71 4.26 -14.65
C MET A 54 -0.94 5.54 -14.28
N HIS A 55 -0.03 5.98 -15.15
CA HIS A 55 0.53 7.33 -15.12
C HIS A 55 -0.07 8.11 -16.29
N SER A 56 -0.84 9.17 -16.02
CA SER A 56 -1.18 10.12 -17.09
C SER A 56 0.04 11.00 -17.34
N THR A 57 0.64 10.93 -18.54
CA THR A 57 1.82 11.73 -18.91
C THR A 57 1.49 13.13 -19.44
N ALA A 58 0.23 13.59 -19.36
CA ALA A 58 -0.21 14.86 -19.93
C ALA A 58 -0.85 15.79 -18.87
N PRO A 59 -0.58 17.11 -18.90
CA PRO A 59 -1.36 18.10 -18.16
C PRO A 59 -2.81 18.11 -18.67
N LEU A 60 -3.79 18.10 -17.76
CA LEU A 60 -5.21 18.27 -18.11
C LEU A 60 -5.58 19.77 -18.21
N THR A 61 -4.88 20.51 -19.05
CA THR A 61 -5.42 21.78 -19.57
C THR A 61 -6.09 21.52 -20.91
N ALA A 62 -7.36 21.88 -20.99
CA ALA A 62 -8.28 21.59 -22.07
C ALA A 62 -7.72 21.77 -23.49
N VAL A 63 -7.98 20.79 -24.35
CA VAL A 63 -8.27 21.06 -25.76
C VAL A 63 -9.65 20.47 -26.04
N ARG A 64 -10.67 21.33 -26.13
CA ARG A 64 -11.96 20.95 -26.70
C ARG A 64 -11.71 20.37 -28.11
N GLY A 65 -12.10 19.12 -28.34
CA GLY A 65 -12.17 18.54 -29.69
C GLY A 65 -11.10 17.53 -30.09
N ARG A 66 -10.18 17.10 -29.20
CA ARG A 66 -9.32 15.94 -29.45
C ARG A 66 -9.45 14.92 -28.32
N ALA A 67 -9.83 13.69 -28.64
CA ALA A 67 -9.78 12.55 -27.75
C ALA A 67 -8.31 12.18 -27.43
N GLY A 68 -7.67 12.95 -26.56
CA GLY A 68 -6.42 12.57 -25.91
C GLY A 68 -6.71 11.49 -24.88
N GLY A 69 -6.73 10.23 -25.32
CA GLY A 69 -7.24 9.11 -24.55
C GLY A 69 -6.39 8.76 -23.33
N ARG A 70 -7.00 8.77 -22.15
CA ARG A 70 -6.48 8.09 -20.96
C ARG A 70 -6.25 6.63 -21.30
N ALA A 71 -4.99 6.18 -21.22
CA ALA A 71 -4.58 4.83 -21.56
C ALA A 71 -3.81 4.19 -20.41
N TRP A 72 -3.96 2.88 -20.27
CA TRP A 72 -3.17 2.07 -19.37
C TRP A 72 -1.70 2.07 -19.81
N ILE A 73 -0.80 2.40 -18.89
CA ILE A 73 0.64 2.35 -19.12
C ILE A 73 1.22 1.26 -18.22
N GLY A 74 1.47 0.09 -18.80
CA GLY A 74 2.03 -1.06 -18.12
C GLY A 74 1.87 -2.33 -18.95
N PRO A 75 2.39 -3.47 -18.46
CA PRO A 75 2.09 -4.80 -18.97
C PRO A 75 0.61 -5.06 -19.31
N ALA A 76 0.39 -6.04 -20.17
CA ALA A 76 -0.93 -6.41 -20.65
C ALA A 76 -1.86 -6.80 -19.49
N VAL A 77 -3.02 -6.14 -19.42
CA VAL A 77 -4.08 -6.47 -18.46
C VAL A 77 -4.79 -7.75 -18.93
N PRO A 78 -4.92 -8.78 -18.08
CA PRO A 78 -5.68 -9.98 -18.43
C PRO A 78 -7.10 -9.64 -18.88
N ALA A 79 -7.63 -10.33 -19.89
CA ALA A 79 -8.92 -9.97 -20.51
C ALA A 79 -10.11 -9.98 -19.52
N TYR A 80 -10.02 -10.79 -18.45
CA TYR A 80 -11.04 -10.86 -17.40
C TYR A 80 -10.95 -9.73 -16.36
N VAL A 81 -9.90 -8.91 -16.39
CA VAL A 81 -9.77 -7.71 -15.55
C VAL A 81 -10.25 -6.51 -16.38
N PRO A 82 -11.43 -5.95 -16.09
CA PRO A 82 -11.91 -4.80 -16.82
C PRO A 82 -11.02 -3.59 -16.53
N LYS A 83 -10.72 -2.78 -17.55
CA LYS A 83 -9.98 -1.51 -17.37
C LYS A 83 -10.87 -0.40 -16.80
N ARG A 84 -12.20 -0.58 -16.83
CA ARG A 84 -13.20 0.36 -16.32
C ARG A 84 -14.39 -0.34 -15.68
N ILE A 85 -14.94 0.26 -14.64
CA ILE A 85 -16.19 -0.14 -13.99
C ILE A 85 -17.03 1.11 -13.79
N GLY A 86 -18.07 1.30 -14.60
CA GLY A 86 -18.82 2.55 -14.60
C GLY A 86 -17.88 3.72 -14.95
N THR A 87 -17.77 4.69 -14.05
CA THR A 87 -16.84 5.84 -14.17
C THR A 87 -15.43 5.55 -13.67
N LEU A 88 -15.24 4.48 -12.89
CA LEU A 88 -13.96 4.14 -12.29
C LEU A 88 -13.01 3.56 -13.34
N GLU A 89 -11.74 3.96 -13.28
CA GLU A 89 -10.65 3.48 -14.13
C GLU A 89 -9.67 2.64 -13.30
N LEU A 90 -9.07 1.62 -13.93
CA LEU A 90 -8.05 0.78 -13.31
C LEU A 90 -6.79 1.60 -13.01
N MET A 91 -6.46 1.75 -11.73
CA MET A 91 -5.33 2.54 -11.23
C MET A 91 -4.14 1.69 -10.85
N VAL A 92 -4.40 0.56 -10.19
CA VAL A 92 -3.37 -0.41 -9.76
C VAL A 92 -3.81 -1.80 -10.16
N LEU A 93 -2.90 -2.58 -10.73
CA LEU A 93 -3.05 -4.03 -10.88
C LEU A 93 -1.82 -4.71 -10.27
N ASP A 94 -2.04 -5.47 -9.20
CA ASP A 94 -1.02 -6.16 -8.43
C ASP A 94 -1.22 -7.68 -8.61
N GLU A 95 -0.22 -8.36 -9.17
CA GLU A 95 -0.25 -9.80 -9.31
C GLU A 95 0.12 -10.47 -7.99
N ILE A 96 -0.73 -11.39 -7.55
CA ILE A 96 -0.46 -12.23 -6.39
C ILE A 96 -0.02 -13.57 -6.96
N ALA A 97 1.29 -13.81 -6.93
CA ALA A 97 1.95 -14.94 -7.59
C ALA A 97 1.20 -16.26 -7.35
N GLY A 98 0.70 -16.87 -8.43
CA GLY A 98 -0.02 -18.15 -8.41
C GLY A 98 -1.45 -18.10 -7.84
N GLU A 99 -1.92 -16.96 -7.32
CA GLU A 99 -3.24 -16.83 -6.71
C GLU A 99 -4.21 -16.00 -7.56
N GLY A 100 -3.76 -14.88 -8.14
CA GLY A 100 -4.66 -13.99 -8.86
C GLY A 100 -4.16 -12.55 -9.00
N TYR A 101 -5.11 -11.62 -9.14
CA TYR A 101 -4.83 -10.19 -9.29
C TYR A 101 -5.69 -9.35 -8.35
N LEU A 102 -5.04 -8.44 -7.61
CA LEU A 102 -5.70 -7.35 -6.91
C LEU A 102 -5.75 -6.12 -7.82
N ALA A 103 -6.94 -5.56 -8.00
CA ALA A 103 -7.17 -4.36 -8.80
C ALA A 103 -7.73 -3.23 -7.94
N LEU A 104 -7.12 -2.04 -8.05
CA LEU A 104 -7.66 -0.79 -7.53
C LEU A 104 -8.28 0.01 -8.66
N TYR A 105 -9.51 0.45 -8.45
CA TYR A 105 -10.23 1.34 -9.34
C TYR A 105 -10.52 2.65 -8.65
N ARG A 106 -10.43 3.75 -9.39
CA ARG A 106 -10.74 5.10 -8.91
C ARG A 106 -11.41 5.91 -10.00
N ASP A 107 -12.26 6.86 -9.64
CA ASP A 107 -12.62 7.92 -10.58
C ASP A 107 -11.34 8.67 -11.05
N PRO A 108 -11.29 9.14 -12.31
CA PRO A 108 -10.20 9.97 -12.78
C PRO A 108 -10.27 11.36 -12.13
N TYR A 109 -9.12 12.01 -11.89
CA TYR A 109 -9.12 13.40 -11.44
C TYR A 109 -9.90 14.30 -12.40
N ASP A 110 -10.61 15.27 -11.82
CA ASP A 110 -11.53 16.21 -12.44
C ASP A 110 -12.71 15.55 -13.18
N VAL A 111 -13.02 14.29 -12.81
CA VAL A 111 -14.15 13.53 -13.33
C VAL A 111 -14.99 12.98 -12.19
N ALA A 112 -16.31 13.13 -12.32
CA ALA A 112 -17.30 12.58 -11.39
C ALA A 112 -17.02 12.98 -9.93
N SER A 113 -16.67 12.03 -9.06
CA SER A 113 -16.43 12.28 -7.63
C SER A 113 -15.04 12.85 -7.32
N CYS A 114 -14.08 12.68 -8.22
CA CYS A 114 -12.70 13.11 -8.00
C CYS A 114 -12.51 14.55 -8.44
N ARG A 115 -12.83 15.52 -7.59
CA ARG A 115 -12.40 16.92 -7.79
C ARG A 115 -11.22 17.19 -6.88
N LEU A 116 -10.15 17.75 -7.43
CA LEU A 116 -9.03 18.20 -6.61
C LEU A 116 -9.53 19.30 -5.68
N GLY A 117 -9.51 19.03 -4.37
CA GLY A 117 -10.13 19.87 -3.36
C GLY A 117 -10.60 19.05 -2.16
N ASN A 118 -11.27 19.75 -1.24
CA ASN A 118 -11.40 19.34 0.16
C ASN A 118 -12.82 18.88 0.53
N GLU A 119 -13.71 18.75 -0.46
CA GLU A 119 -15.13 18.54 -0.23
C GLU A 119 -15.52 17.06 -0.16
N SER A 120 -14.85 16.18 -0.91
CA SER A 120 -15.16 14.75 -0.92
C SER A 120 -14.01 13.91 -1.48
N ASN A 121 -13.84 12.71 -0.92
CA ASN A 121 -12.93 11.71 -1.46
C ASN A 121 -13.40 11.26 -2.84
N CYS A 122 -12.43 11.04 -3.72
CA CYS A 122 -12.60 10.20 -4.90
C CYS A 122 -13.35 8.90 -4.61
N ALA A 123 -14.15 8.39 -5.55
CA ALA A 123 -14.73 7.06 -5.47
C ALA A 123 -13.65 6.00 -5.71
N TYR A 124 -13.61 4.97 -4.87
CA TYR A 124 -12.64 3.88 -4.90
C TYR A 124 -13.32 2.51 -4.79
N GLN A 125 -12.80 1.55 -5.55
CA GLN A 125 -13.21 0.15 -5.46
C GLN A 125 -12.00 -0.76 -5.58
N ALA A 126 -11.88 -1.73 -4.68
CA ALA A 126 -10.97 -2.86 -4.85
C ALA A 126 -11.72 -4.07 -5.42
N ARG A 127 -11.07 -4.84 -6.30
CA ARG A 127 -11.52 -6.17 -6.70
C ARG A 127 -10.37 -7.15 -6.66
N TYR A 128 -10.65 -8.36 -6.21
CA TYR A 128 -9.72 -9.46 -6.32
C TYR A 128 -10.23 -10.46 -7.35
N PHE A 129 -9.35 -10.86 -8.26
CA PHE A 129 -9.61 -11.83 -9.31
C PHE A 129 -8.81 -13.09 -9.03
N SER A 130 -9.49 -14.23 -8.90
CA SER A 130 -8.88 -15.55 -8.69
C SER A 130 -9.44 -16.52 -9.72
N GLY A 131 -8.57 -17.29 -10.39
CA GLY A 131 -8.99 -18.21 -11.44
C GLY A 131 -9.80 -17.55 -12.57
N GLY A 132 -9.46 -16.30 -12.92
CA GLY A 132 -10.14 -15.53 -13.98
C GLY A 132 -11.53 -14.99 -13.61
N LYS A 133 -11.96 -15.09 -12.35
CA LYS A 133 -13.27 -14.61 -11.87
C LYS A 133 -13.10 -13.61 -10.73
N VAL A 134 -14.08 -12.73 -10.55
CA VAL A 134 -14.13 -11.84 -9.37
C VAL A 134 -14.39 -12.70 -8.13
N ALA A 135 -13.40 -12.81 -7.25
CA ALA A 135 -13.54 -13.48 -5.96
C ALA A 135 -14.26 -12.59 -4.95
N TRP A 136 -13.93 -11.30 -4.92
CA TRP A 136 -14.64 -10.30 -4.14
C TRP A 136 -14.49 -8.90 -4.73
N SER A 137 -15.37 -8.00 -4.31
CA SER A 137 -15.43 -6.62 -4.75
C SER A 137 -15.86 -5.73 -3.58
N LEU A 138 -15.11 -4.66 -3.32
CA LEU A 138 -15.26 -3.86 -2.11
C LEU A 138 -15.22 -2.36 -2.42
N PRO A 139 -16.30 -1.59 -2.17
CA PRO A 139 -16.26 -0.13 -2.23
C PRO A 139 -15.48 0.42 -1.04
N LEU A 140 -14.31 1.01 -1.29
CA LEU A 140 -13.36 1.36 -0.21
C LEU A 140 -13.76 2.60 0.57
N ASN A 141 -14.53 3.53 -0.02
CA ASN A 141 -14.98 4.75 0.66
C ASN A 141 -15.75 4.46 1.96
N LYS A 142 -16.48 3.33 2.03
CA LYS A 142 -17.23 2.93 3.24
C LYS A 142 -16.33 2.49 4.39
N LEU A 143 -15.05 2.25 4.11
CA LEU A 143 -14.05 1.78 5.06
C LEU A 143 -13.06 2.90 5.42
N MET A 144 -13.16 4.05 4.77
CA MET A 144 -12.34 5.22 5.09
C MET A 144 -12.80 5.84 6.41
N SER A 145 -11.85 6.40 7.16
CA SER A 145 -12.12 7.09 8.43
C SER A 145 -12.93 8.37 8.28
N ARG A 146 -12.90 9.00 7.10
CA ARG A 146 -13.63 10.22 6.77
C ARG A 146 -14.02 10.24 5.29
N THR A 147 -14.92 11.14 4.92
CA THR A 147 -15.52 11.23 3.58
C THR A 147 -14.84 12.25 2.66
N ASP A 148 -13.83 12.95 3.16
CA ASP A 148 -13.15 14.09 2.55
C ASP A 148 -11.64 14.05 2.85
N HIS A 149 -10.83 14.78 2.06
CA HIS A 149 -9.37 14.94 2.23
C HIS A 149 -8.50 13.67 2.18
N LEU A 150 -9.07 12.49 1.89
CA LEU A 150 -8.34 11.24 1.77
C LEU A 150 -8.24 10.75 0.32
N GLU A 151 -7.09 10.19 0.00
CA GLU A 151 -6.88 9.41 -1.20
C GLU A 151 -6.18 8.08 -0.92
N ILE A 152 -6.33 7.13 -1.82
CA ILE A 152 -5.58 5.87 -1.79
C ILE A 152 -4.46 5.97 -2.82
N GLN A 153 -3.24 6.13 -2.32
CA GLN A 153 -2.02 6.10 -3.13
C GLN A 153 -1.48 4.67 -3.28
N ASP A 154 -1.85 3.78 -2.35
CA ASP A 154 -1.38 2.40 -2.36
C ASP A 154 -2.33 1.38 -1.72
N ILE A 155 -2.35 0.16 -2.27
CA ILE A 155 -3.15 -0.97 -1.76
C ILE A 155 -2.45 -2.31 -1.98
N ARG A 156 -2.50 -3.23 -1.00
CA ARG A 156 -1.87 -4.56 -1.05
C ARG A 156 -2.80 -5.62 -0.46
N LEU A 157 -2.78 -6.83 -1.00
CA LEU A 157 -3.45 -8.00 -0.41
C LEU A 157 -2.37 -8.99 0.02
N SER A 158 -2.33 -9.33 1.30
CA SER A 158 -1.36 -10.31 1.83
C SER A 158 -1.98 -11.14 2.95
N GLY A 159 -1.84 -12.47 2.85
CA GLY A 159 -2.44 -13.42 3.79
C GLY A 159 -3.96 -13.21 3.97
N GLY A 160 -4.67 -12.85 2.89
CA GLY A 160 -6.11 -12.60 2.93
C GLY A 160 -6.55 -11.25 3.50
N VAL A 161 -5.61 -10.42 4.00
CA VAL A 161 -5.89 -9.09 4.55
C VAL A 161 -5.56 -8.02 3.51
N LEU A 162 -6.49 -7.09 3.31
CA LEU A 162 -6.34 -5.95 2.42
C LEU A 162 -5.77 -4.77 3.21
N TYR A 163 -4.68 -4.18 2.73
CA TYR A 163 -4.06 -3.01 3.31
C TYR A 163 -4.16 -1.85 2.33
N PHE A 164 -4.49 -0.65 2.78
CA PHE A 164 -4.36 0.58 1.97
C PHE A 164 -4.03 1.78 2.85
N ASN A 165 -3.44 2.81 2.25
CA ASN A 165 -3.28 4.09 2.93
C ASN A 165 -4.50 5.00 2.74
N GLU A 166 -4.83 5.75 3.79
CA GLU A 166 -5.71 6.91 3.75
C GLU A 166 -4.83 8.16 3.60
N ALA A 167 -4.04 8.25 2.53
CA ALA A 167 -3.12 9.36 2.29
C ALA A 167 -3.86 10.70 2.22
N CYS A 168 -3.18 11.79 2.57
CA CYS A 168 -3.75 13.12 2.39
C CYS A 168 -3.92 13.40 0.89
N GLN A 169 -5.12 13.85 0.47
CA GLN A 169 -5.38 14.27 -0.92
C GLN A 169 -4.63 15.56 -1.29
N SER A 170 -4.27 16.36 -0.28
CA SER A 170 -3.53 17.62 -0.37
C SER A 170 -2.56 17.72 0.83
N TYR A 171 -2.15 18.92 1.21
CA TYR A 171 -1.35 19.17 2.41
C TYR A 171 -2.06 18.66 3.68
N SER A 172 -1.29 18.12 4.62
CA SER A 172 -1.87 17.54 5.84
C SER A 172 -2.58 18.58 6.72
N ASN A 173 -2.14 19.83 6.70
CA ASN A 173 -2.76 20.93 7.43
C ASN A 173 -4.20 21.21 6.96
N GLU A 174 -4.52 21.00 5.68
CA GLU A 174 -5.89 21.12 5.16
C GLU A 174 -6.79 20.04 5.73
N ALA A 175 -6.25 18.83 5.93
CA ALA A 175 -6.93 17.74 6.61
C ALA A 175 -6.89 17.84 8.15
N GLY A 176 -6.30 18.90 8.72
CA GLY A 176 -6.12 19.07 10.17
C GLY A 176 -5.08 18.13 10.79
N GLY A 177 -4.22 17.51 9.99
CA GLY A 177 -3.30 16.45 10.40
C GLY A 177 -3.96 15.06 10.47
N ASP A 178 -5.25 14.95 10.16
CA ASP A 178 -6.05 13.73 10.27
C ASP A 178 -6.10 12.94 8.94
N CYS A 179 -4.93 12.53 8.46
CA CYS A 179 -4.74 11.72 7.25
C CYS A 179 -3.45 10.89 7.32
N SER A 180 -3.18 10.13 6.26
CA SER A 180 -2.00 9.26 6.09
C SER A 180 -1.91 8.12 7.10
N SER A 181 -3.05 7.55 7.49
CA SER A 181 -3.11 6.30 8.24
C SER A 181 -2.97 5.10 7.30
N LEU A 182 -2.36 4.02 7.77
CA LEU A 182 -2.44 2.71 7.13
C LEU A 182 -3.64 1.96 7.70
N VAL A 183 -4.43 1.32 6.84
CA VAL A 183 -5.66 0.61 7.20
C VAL A 183 -5.52 -0.85 6.82
N ALA A 184 -5.88 -1.75 7.74
CA ALA A 184 -6.08 -3.16 7.44
C ALA A 184 -7.57 -3.50 7.42
N VAL A 185 -7.96 -4.31 6.45
CA VAL A 185 -9.35 -4.67 6.17
C VAL A 185 -9.46 -6.16 5.94
N ASP A 186 -10.52 -6.74 6.48
CA ASP A 186 -11.01 -8.05 6.07
C ASP A 186 -11.91 -7.84 4.84
N PRO A 187 -11.45 -8.20 3.63
CA PRO A 187 -12.20 -7.94 2.42
C PRO A 187 -13.42 -8.88 2.27
N ALA A 188 -13.44 -10.02 2.96
CA ALA A 188 -14.56 -10.95 2.92
C ALA A 188 -15.71 -10.47 3.80
N ALA A 189 -15.40 -9.98 5.01
CA ALA A 189 -16.39 -9.38 5.90
C ALA A 189 -16.69 -7.91 5.59
N GLY A 190 -15.85 -7.25 4.78
CA GLY A 190 -16.01 -5.84 4.44
C GLY A 190 -15.89 -4.91 5.64
N ARG A 191 -14.93 -5.17 6.55
CA ARG A 191 -14.74 -4.38 7.78
C ARG A 191 -13.28 -4.09 8.05
N VAL A 192 -13.04 -2.99 8.74
CA VAL A 192 -11.71 -2.57 9.18
C VAL A 192 -11.27 -3.43 10.37
N LEU A 193 -10.03 -3.89 10.32
CA LEU A 193 -9.37 -4.66 11.38
C LEU A 193 -8.65 -3.71 12.34
N TRP A 194 -7.85 -2.80 11.78
CA TRP A 194 -7.13 -1.77 12.53
C TRP A 194 -6.79 -0.59 11.62
N ARG A 195 -6.45 0.54 12.24
CA ARG A 195 -5.81 1.69 11.60
C ARG A 195 -4.57 2.07 12.40
N SER A 196 -3.48 2.40 11.71
CA SER A 196 -2.32 3.01 12.35
C SER A 196 -2.67 4.42 12.85
N PRO A 197 -1.80 5.05 13.67
CA PRO A 197 -1.86 6.49 13.87
C PRO A 197 -1.83 7.25 12.53
N VAL A 198 -2.32 8.49 12.56
CA VAL A 198 -2.22 9.43 11.43
C VAL A 198 -0.75 9.73 11.10
N LEU A 199 -0.49 10.28 9.92
CA LEU A 199 0.85 10.71 9.48
C LEU A 199 1.90 9.58 9.52
N THR A 200 1.47 8.37 9.14
CA THR A 200 2.27 7.14 9.22
C THR A 200 2.61 6.57 7.84
N SER A 201 1.69 6.61 6.89
CA SER A 201 1.82 5.95 5.59
C SER A 201 1.28 6.82 4.46
N ASN A 202 2.20 7.34 3.65
CA ASN A 202 1.97 7.91 2.32
C ASN A 202 2.77 7.12 1.27
N ASN A 203 2.39 7.33 0.01
CA ASN A 203 2.97 6.69 -1.15
C ASN A 203 2.95 5.16 -1.02
N ARG A 204 3.96 4.50 -1.57
CA ARG A 204 4.11 3.05 -1.53
C ARG A 204 4.35 2.57 -0.11
N PHE A 205 3.83 1.39 0.21
CA PHE A 205 4.25 0.63 1.38
C PHE A 205 4.52 -0.83 0.99
N MET A 206 5.16 -1.54 1.91
CA MET A 206 5.61 -2.91 1.71
C MET A 206 5.16 -3.79 2.87
N VAL A 207 4.60 -4.95 2.55
CA VAL A 207 4.24 -5.99 3.54
C VAL A 207 5.34 -7.04 3.53
N ARG A 208 5.89 -7.36 4.70
CA ARG A 208 6.95 -8.35 4.88
C ARG A 208 6.72 -9.11 6.19
N GLY A 209 6.30 -10.37 6.09
CA GLY A 209 6.08 -11.24 7.24
C GLY A 209 5.11 -10.62 8.25
N CYS A 210 5.61 -10.39 9.46
CA CYS A 210 4.88 -9.77 10.57
C CYS A 210 4.83 -8.24 10.53
N TYR A 211 5.47 -7.61 9.55
CA TYR A 211 5.61 -6.16 9.52
C TYR A 211 5.13 -5.53 8.22
N ILE A 212 4.79 -4.26 8.32
CA ILE A 212 4.59 -3.38 7.18
C ILE A 212 5.58 -2.23 7.31
N VAL A 213 6.34 -1.99 6.24
CA VAL A 213 7.21 -0.81 6.15
C VAL A 213 6.47 0.24 5.33
N ALA A 214 6.23 1.38 5.97
CA ALA A 214 5.56 2.53 5.35
C ALA A 214 6.30 3.81 5.67
N GLY A 215 6.30 4.76 4.74
CA GLY A 215 6.95 6.05 4.92
C GLY A 215 5.91 7.14 5.05
N TYR A 216 6.19 8.15 5.85
CA TYR A 216 5.47 9.41 5.82
C TYR A 216 6.47 10.55 5.77
N GLY A 217 6.07 11.64 5.15
CA GLY A 217 6.95 12.75 4.87
C GLY A 217 6.38 13.64 3.79
N PHE A 218 6.40 14.95 4.03
CA PHE A 218 5.99 15.96 3.07
C PHE A 218 6.60 17.32 3.47
N THR A 219 6.22 18.39 2.79
CA THR A 219 6.82 19.73 2.87
C THR A 219 7.38 20.15 4.24
N SER A 220 6.56 20.16 5.29
CA SER A 220 6.91 20.72 6.60
C SER A 220 6.89 19.66 7.70
N GLU A 221 6.39 18.47 7.39
CA GLU A 221 6.20 17.39 8.32
C GLU A 221 7.47 16.54 8.41
N PRO A 222 7.88 16.07 9.60
CA PRO A 222 9.10 15.29 9.72
C PRO A 222 9.04 13.98 8.93
N ASP A 223 10.00 13.79 8.03
CA ASP A 223 10.10 12.57 7.24
C ASP A 223 10.55 11.39 8.11
N ALA A 224 9.80 10.28 8.03
CA ALA A 224 10.11 9.08 8.77
C ALA A 224 9.71 7.81 8.01
N LEU A 225 10.48 6.76 8.26
CA LEU A 225 10.11 5.39 7.96
C LEU A 225 9.50 4.74 9.21
N HIS A 226 8.39 4.06 9.04
CA HIS A 226 7.67 3.36 10.10
C HIS A 226 7.71 1.86 9.83
N LEU A 227 8.11 1.11 10.86
CA LEU A 227 7.88 -0.32 10.94
C LEU A 227 6.61 -0.54 11.76
N ILE A 228 5.62 -1.17 11.15
CA ILE A 228 4.29 -1.33 11.69
C ILE A 228 4.04 -2.82 11.92
N ASP A 229 3.56 -3.18 13.10
CA ASP A 229 3.09 -4.52 13.38
C ASP A 229 1.85 -4.82 12.52
N ARG A 230 1.95 -5.83 11.65
CA ARG A 230 0.92 -6.16 10.65
C ARG A 230 -0.39 -6.60 11.29
N GLY A 231 -0.35 -7.13 12.52
CA GLY A 231 -1.54 -7.65 13.19
C GLY A 231 -2.34 -6.63 13.97
N THR A 232 -1.68 -5.57 14.43
CA THR A 232 -2.26 -4.59 15.33
C THR A 232 -2.25 -3.16 14.79
N GLY A 233 -1.47 -2.88 13.74
CA GLY A 233 -1.30 -1.53 13.20
C GLY A 233 -0.43 -0.62 14.08
N LYS A 234 0.18 -1.16 15.14
CA LYS A 234 1.04 -0.39 16.05
C LYS A 234 2.39 -0.08 15.38
N ILE A 235 2.86 1.14 15.54
CA ILE A 235 4.22 1.51 15.14
C ILE A 235 5.19 0.85 16.12
N VAL A 236 5.97 -0.10 15.63
CA VAL A 236 7.02 -0.80 16.38
C VAL A 236 8.29 0.03 16.42
N GLN A 237 8.60 0.71 15.31
CA GLN A 237 9.76 1.57 15.21
C GLN A 237 9.51 2.72 14.24
N ARG A 238 10.04 3.89 14.59
CA ARG A 238 10.06 5.10 13.77
C ARG A 238 11.50 5.53 13.54
N LEU A 239 11.91 5.60 12.28
CA LEU A 239 13.23 6.05 11.88
C LEU A 239 13.14 7.38 11.14
N PRO A 240 13.68 8.48 11.70
CA PRO A 240 13.82 9.72 10.96
C PRO A 240 14.67 9.52 9.71
N VAL A 241 14.24 10.10 8.59
CA VAL A 241 15.00 10.13 7.33
C VAL A 241 15.16 11.57 6.86
N ALA A 242 16.08 11.79 5.92
CA ALA A 242 16.43 13.13 5.46
C ALA A 242 15.44 13.73 4.45
N SER A 243 14.59 12.88 3.86
CA SER A 243 13.61 13.25 2.84
C SER A 243 12.53 12.18 2.75
N ALA A 244 11.32 12.53 2.30
CA ALA A 244 10.17 11.64 2.21
C ALA A 244 10.47 10.31 1.49
N PRO A 245 10.15 9.13 2.08
CA PRO A 245 10.28 7.85 1.40
C PRO A 245 9.34 7.71 0.19
N GLN A 246 9.82 7.17 -0.93
CA GLN A 246 9.02 7.00 -2.16
C GLN A 246 9.12 5.62 -2.79
N GLY A 247 10.29 4.97 -2.72
CA GLY A 247 10.54 3.66 -3.32
C GLY A 247 11.07 2.65 -2.30
N TYR A 248 10.79 1.36 -2.53
CA TYR A 248 11.15 0.24 -1.66
C TYR A 248 11.58 -0.95 -2.50
N THR A 249 12.82 -1.42 -2.31
CA THR A 249 13.38 -2.54 -3.06
C THR A 249 14.05 -3.51 -2.09
N PHE A 250 13.70 -4.79 -2.16
CA PHE A 250 14.47 -5.80 -1.44
C PHE A 250 15.66 -6.24 -2.28
N ALA A 251 16.87 -6.01 -1.78
CA ALA A 251 18.09 -6.56 -2.37
C ALA A 251 18.22 -8.06 -2.05
N ASP A 252 17.71 -8.47 -0.89
CA ASP A 252 17.61 -9.85 -0.43
C ASP A 252 16.49 -9.96 0.63
N PRO A 253 16.18 -11.15 1.17
CA PRO A 253 15.11 -11.34 2.14
C PRO A 253 15.17 -10.45 3.39
N ALA A 254 16.35 -9.95 3.77
CA ALA A 254 16.58 -9.16 4.97
C ALA A 254 17.03 -7.72 4.66
N ARG A 255 17.37 -7.37 3.41
CA ARG A 255 17.89 -6.05 3.06
C ARG A 255 16.92 -5.24 2.23
N LEU A 256 16.48 -4.12 2.78
CA LEU A 256 15.56 -3.17 2.17
C LEU A 256 16.30 -1.88 1.80
N ASP A 257 16.34 -1.57 0.51
CA ASP A 257 16.74 -0.28 -0.01
C ASP A 257 15.50 0.61 -0.14
N VAL A 258 15.55 1.80 0.48
CA VAL A 258 14.48 2.80 0.43
C VAL A 258 14.99 4.02 -0.33
N THR A 259 14.34 4.33 -1.44
CA THR A 259 14.61 5.55 -2.22
C THR A 259 13.81 6.70 -1.63
N LEU A 260 14.50 7.79 -1.29
CA LEU A 260 13.92 9.02 -0.78
C LEU A 260 13.61 9.98 -1.93
N TYR A 261 12.75 10.98 -1.69
CA TYR A 261 12.41 12.01 -2.67
C TYR A 261 13.64 12.83 -3.13
N SER A 262 14.64 13.00 -2.27
CA SER A 262 15.93 13.60 -2.64
C SER A 262 16.70 12.82 -3.72
N GLY A 263 16.32 11.57 -4.00
CA GLY A 263 17.05 10.63 -4.84
C GLY A 263 18.05 9.76 -4.08
N ASP A 264 18.25 10.02 -2.78
CA ASP A 264 19.13 9.19 -1.94
C ASP A 264 18.53 7.81 -1.69
N VAL A 265 19.39 6.80 -1.62
CA VAL A 265 19.00 5.43 -1.23
C VAL A 265 19.52 5.13 0.17
N ARG A 266 18.61 4.81 1.08
CA ARG A 266 18.91 4.37 2.44
C ARG A 266 18.73 2.86 2.53
N ARG A 267 19.75 2.18 3.05
CA ARG A 267 19.74 0.73 3.19
C ARG A 267 19.44 0.36 4.62
N TYR A 268 18.47 -0.51 4.79
CA TYR A 268 18.03 -1.04 6.07
C TYR A 268 18.14 -2.55 6.05
N ARG A 269 18.28 -3.09 7.26
CA ARG A 269 18.21 -4.52 7.48
C ARG A 269 16.98 -4.80 8.32
N LEU A 270 16.08 -5.61 7.77
CA LEU A 270 15.01 -6.27 8.50
C LEU A 270 15.61 -7.54 9.07
N ASP A 271 16.26 -7.42 10.22
CA ASP A 271 16.75 -8.58 10.93
C ASP A 271 15.56 -9.32 11.54
N ASN A 272 15.30 -10.53 11.03
CA ASN A 272 14.42 -11.52 11.67
C ASN A 272 15.07 -12.10 12.94
N ALA A 273 16.20 -11.56 13.40
CA ALA A 273 16.98 -12.07 14.50
C ALA A 273 16.56 -11.39 15.80
N LEU A 274 15.84 -12.15 16.63
CA LEU A 274 16.08 -12.46 18.05
C LEU A 274 14.92 -13.41 18.44
N ALA A 275 15.15 -14.72 18.43
CA ALA A 275 15.58 -15.51 19.59
C ALA A 275 14.52 -15.54 20.70
#